data_AF-A0A6A6SIE5-F1
#
_entry.id   AF-A0A6A6SIE5-F1
#
_cell.length_a   1.000
_cell.length_b   1.000
_cell.length_c   1.000
_cell.angle_alpha   90.00
_cell.angle_beta   90.00
_cell.angle_gamma   90.00
#
_symmetry.space_group_name_H-M   'P 1'
#
loop_
_entity.id
_entity.type
_entity.pdbx_description
1 polymer ?
#
loop_
_entity_poly.entity_id
_entity_poly.type
_entity_poly.pdbx_seq_one_letter_code
_entity_poly.pdbx_strand_id
1 'polypeptide(L)'
;MLSSIASIVLLAPAVLAHGIITSPAARAPGAALTSACGTKITTAQKQDNTSYVEQLTKLATTSTDYNASQCNLFLCKGLQFADNSANVQTWKAGQVVPIKVSMRIPHLGSANVSIVDTKANTVVGALLKDWPSGYSPGTKESDIPIEQRQFNITVPSGLETTCANAGDCVLQWWWLYNNPVIVETFESCVDFKIAPAAYGERSFNA
;
A
#
# COMPACT_ATOMS: atom_id res chain seq x y z
N MET A 1 -31.71 51.69 -3.08
CA MET A 1 -31.52 50.42 -3.80
C MET A 1 -30.30 49.73 -3.20
N LEU A 2 -30.49 48.67 -2.41
CA LEU A 2 -29.39 47.86 -1.90
C LEU A 2 -29.01 46.83 -2.97
N SER A 3 -27.88 47.02 -3.65
CA SER A 3 -27.29 45.99 -4.50
C SER A 3 -26.71 44.88 -3.63
N SER A 4 -27.40 43.74 -3.56
CA SER A 4 -26.85 42.50 -3.01
C SER A 4 -25.86 41.93 -4.02
N ILE A 5 -24.56 42.01 -3.73
CA ILE A 5 -23.53 41.29 -4.48
C ILE A 5 -23.58 39.83 -4.00
N ALA A 6 -24.15 38.95 -4.80
CA ALA A 6 -24.10 37.51 -4.55
C ALA A 6 -22.69 37.00 -4.88
N SER A 7 -21.88 36.76 -3.87
CA SER A 7 -20.58 36.10 -4.01
C SER A 7 -20.79 34.62 -4.33
N ILE A 8 -20.63 34.25 -5.60
CA ILE A 8 -20.55 32.84 -6.02
C ILE A 8 -19.16 32.33 -5.62
N VAL A 9 -19.11 31.52 -4.56
CA VAL A 9 -17.90 30.76 -4.22
C VAL A 9 -17.79 29.59 -5.21
N LEU A 10 -16.85 29.69 -6.15
CA LEU A 10 -16.45 28.59 -7.01
C LEU A 10 -15.68 27.56 -6.16
N LEU A 11 -16.32 26.44 -5.81
CA LEU A 11 -15.59 25.27 -5.31
C LEU A 11 -14.84 24.64 -6.49
N ALA A 12 -13.51 24.76 -6.49
CA ALA A 12 -12.69 23.95 -7.39
C ALA A 12 -12.90 22.47 -7.02
N PRO A 13 -13.16 21.57 -7.99
CA PRO A 13 -13.27 20.15 -7.72
C PRO A 13 -11.92 19.65 -7.17
N ALA A 14 -11.94 19.08 -5.96
CA ALA A 14 -10.78 18.39 -5.43
C ALA A 14 -10.59 17.10 -6.23
N VAL A 15 -9.50 17.02 -7.00
CA VAL A 15 -9.05 15.76 -7.59
C VAL A 15 -8.36 14.98 -6.47
N LEU A 16 -8.68 13.69 -6.33
CA LEU A 16 -8.11 12.80 -5.31
C LEU A 16 -6.87 12.11 -5.88
N ALA A 17 -5.86 11.84 -5.04
CA ALA A 17 -4.67 11.12 -5.52
C ALA A 17 -5.02 9.66 -5.84
N HIS A 18 -4.22 9.03 -6.71
CA HIS A 18 -4.43 7.63 -7.08
C HIS A 18 -3.10 6.95 -7.44
N GLY A 19 -2.73 5.91 -6.71
CA GLY A 19 -1.57 5.08 -7.00
C GLY A 19 -1.65 3.65 -6.45
N ILE A 20 -0.89 2.74 -7.06
CA ILE A 20 -0.86 1.31 -6.69
C ILE A 20 0.43 0.62 -7.17
N ILE A 21 0.94 -0.37 -6.44
CA ILE A 21 1.93 -1.30 -6.98
C ILE A 21 1.28 -2.14 -8.09
N THR A 22 1.94 -2.21 -9.24
CA THR A 22 1.53 -3.07 -10.37
C THR A 22 2.43 -4.28 -10.56
N SER A 23 3.64 -4.25 -10.02
CA SER A 23 4.57 -5.40 -10.03
C SER A 23 5.50 -5.35 -8.82
N PRO A 24 5.68 -6.47 -8.09
CA PRO A 24 4.89 -7.71 -8.16
C PRO A 24 3.40 -7.48 -7.86
N ALA A 25 2.57 -8.51 -8.08
CA ALA A 25 1.13 -8.38 -7.87
C ALA A 25 0.81 -8.05 -6.40
N ALA A 26 0.17 -6.91 -6.20
CA ALA A 26 -0.33 -6.50 -4.89
C ALA A 26 -1.69 -7.15 -4.59
N ARG A 27 -2.08 -7.16 -3.31
CA ARG A 27 -3.41 -7.61 -2.90
C ARG A 27 -4.50 -6.86 -3.67
N ALA A 28 -5.57 -7.59 -3.96
CA ALA A 28 -6.74 -7.10 -4.68
C ALA A 28 -8.02 -7.48 -3.92
N PRO A 29 -9.12 -6.74 -4.12
CA PRO A 29 -10.37 -7.00 -3.42
C PRO A 29 -11.00 -8.34 -3.84
N GLY A 30 -11.41 -9.16 -2.87
CA GLY A 30 -12.09 -10.43 -3.12
C GLY A 30 -13.14 -10.80 -2.05
N ALA A 31 -13.39 -12.10 -1.92
CA ALA A 31 -14.42 -12.63 -1.04
C ALA A 31 -14.01 -12.47 0.43
N ALA A 32 -12.73 -12.65 0.76
CA ALA A 32 -12.26 -12.48 2.13
C ALA A 32 -12.35 -11.02 2.59
N LEU A 33 -12.04 -10.05 1.70
CA LEU A 33 -12.30 -8.63 1.96
C LEU A 33 -13.78 -8.37 2.23
N THR A 34 -14.68 -8.98 1.45
CA THR A 34 -16.13 -8.84 1.67
C THR A 34 -16.52 -9.34 3.05
N SER A 35 -16.02 -10.50 3.46
CA SER A 35 -16.31 -11.09 4.77
C SER A 35 -15.74 -10.27 5.93
N ALA A 36 -14.57 -9.66 5.77
CA ALA A 36 -13.91 -8.91 6.83
C ALA A 36 -14.38 -7.44 6.91
N CYS A 37 -14.44 -6.77 5.77
CA CYS A 37 -14.64 -5.33 5.65
C CYS A 37 -16.05 -4.93 5.19
N GLY A 38 -16.87 -5.89 4.74
CA GLY A 38 -18.20 -5.63 4.25
C GLY A 38 -18.26 -5.20 2.78
N THR A 39 -19.49 -5.11 2.29
CA THR A 39 -19.83 -4.94 0.88
C THR A 39 -19.53 -3.53 0.38
N LYS A 40 -19.78 -2.50 1.19
CA LYS A 40 -19.54 -1.10 0.80
C LYS A 40 -18.06 -0.83 0.51
N ILE A 41 -17.19 -1.24 1.43
CA ILE A 41 -15.73 -1.10 1.28
C ILE A 41 -15.24 -1.92 0.10
N THR A 42 -15.68 -3.17 -0.03
CA THR A 42 -15.30 -4.03 -1.15
C THR A 42 -15.72 -3.44 -2.50
N THR A 43 -16.93 -2.89 -2.59
CA THR A 43 -17.43 -2.26 -3.81
C THR A 43 -16.61 -1.04 -4.18
N ALA A 44 -16.28 -0.18 -3.22
CA ALA A 44 -15.44 0.99 -3.46
C ALA A 44 -14.05 0.58 -3.98
N GLN A 45 -13.41 -0.41 -3.37
CA GLN A 45 -12.09 -0.88 -3.83
C GLN A 45 -12.13 -1.59 -5.20
N LYS A 46 -13.25 -2.23 -5.57
CA LYS A 46 -13.44 -2.81 -6.91
C LYS A 46 -13.66 -1.75 -7.97
N GLN A 47 -14.38 -0.68 -7.63
CA GLN A 47 -14.61 0.47 -8.52
C GLN A 47 -13.33 1.28 -8.72
N ASP A 48 -12.53 1.40 -7.66
CA ASP A 48 -11.25 2.07 -7.68
C ASP A 48 -10.21 1.30 -6.85
N ASN A 49 -9.34 0.56 -7.55
CA ASN A 49 -8.25 -0.17 -6.89
C ASN A 49 -7.13 0.75 -6.34
N THR A 50 -7.16 2.03 -6.71
CA THR A 50 -6.26 3.07 -6.21
C THR A 50 -6.85 3.88 -5.06
N SER A 51 -7.95 3.41 -4.44
CA SER A 51 -8.59 4.05 -3.28
C SER A 51 -7.61 4.32 -2.12
N TYR A 52 -7.97 5.24 -1.23
CA TYR A 52 -7.18 5.66 -0.06
C TYR A 52 -7.89 5.35 1.26
N VAL A 53 -7.14 5.29 2.35
CA VAL A 53 -7.62 4.83 3.66
C VAL A 53 -8.76 5.70 4.20
N GLU A 54 -8.66 7.01 4.10
CA GLU A 54 -9.62 7.97 4.67
C GLU A 54 -11.00 7.86 3.99
N GLN A 55 -11.05 7.53 2.70
CA GLN A 55 -12.30 7.21 2.02
C GLN A 55 -12.95 5.96 2.62
N LEU A 56 -12.15 4.91 2.82
CA LEU A 56 -12.63 3.62 3.29
C LEU A 56 -13.09 3.69 4.75
N THR A 57 -12.38 4.45 5.59
CA THR A 57 -12.79 4.67 6.99
C THR A 57 -14.08 5.47 7.05
N LYS A 58 -14.28 6.46 6.18
CA LYS A 58 -15.57 7.15 6.05
C LYS A 58 -16.70 6.19 5.65
N LEU A 59 -16.47 5.29 4.69
CA LEU A 59 -17.45 4.26 4.31
C LEU A 59 -17.76 3.32 5.48
N ALA A 60 -16.74 2.93 6.26
CA ALA A 60 -16.89 2.07 7.43
C ALA A 60 -17.90 2.63 8.45
N THR A 61 -17.95 3.96 8.64
CA THR A 61 -18.90 4.60 9.59
C THR A 61 -20.37 4.37 9.24
N THR A 62 -20.67 3.99 8.00
CA THR A 62 -22.04 3.75 7.53
C THR A 62 -22.28 2.30 7.09
N SER A 63 -21.28 1.42 7.26
CA SER A 63 -21.41 0.00 6.89
C SER A 63 -21.92 -0.80 8.07
N THR A 64 -22.98 -1.58 7.86
CA THR A 64 -23.56 -2.46 8.89
C THR A 64 -22.81 -3.79 9.02
N ASP A 65 -21.96 -4.11 8.04
CA ASP A 65 -21.22 -5.37 7.87
C ASP A 65 -19.71 -5.19 7.98
N TYR A 66 -19.24 -4.01 8.42
CA TYR A 66 -17.82 -3.77 8.68
C TYR A 66 -17.41 -4.35 10.04
N ASN A 67 -16.36 -5.18 10.06
CA ASN A 67 -15.80 -5.72 11.29
C ASN A 67 -14.36 -5.22 11.50
N ALA A 68 -14.18 -4.22 12.38
CA ALA A 68 -12.87 -3.64 12.68
C ALA A 68 -11.83 -4.65 13.23
N SER A 69 -12.29 -5.74 13.87
CA SER A 69 -11.38 -6.79 14.36
C SER A 69 -10.82 -7.70 13.26
N GLN A 70 -11.47 -7.71 12.09
CA GLN A 70 -11.07 -8.51 10.93
C GLN A 70 -10.57 -7.63 9.77
N CYS A 71 -10.92 -6.35 9.77
CA CYS A 71 -10.58 -5.39 8.74
C CYS A 71 -9.84 -4.19 9.31
N ASN A 72 -8.51 -4.24 9.27
CA ASN A 72 -7.69 -3.08 9.57
C ASN A 72 -7.46 -2.25 8.30
N LEU A 73 -8.17 -1.13 8.18
CA LEU A 73 -8.04 -0.24 7.02
C LEU A 73 -6.71 0.52 6.94
N PHE A 74 -5.91 0.54 8.01
CA PHE A 74 -4.54 1.07 8.05
C PHE A 74 -3.48 -0.04 7.95
N LEU A 75 -3.86 -1.19 7.40
CA LEU A 75 -2.96 -2.26 6.99
C LEU A 75 -3.43 -2.78 5.63
N CYS A 76 -2.68 -2.46 4.58
CA CYS A 76 -3.02 -2.83 3.21
C CYS A 76 -4.43 -2.36 2.79
N LYS A 77 -4.93 -1.24 3.33
CA LYS A 77 -6.31 -0.79 3.11
C LYS A 77 -7.38 -1.85 3.48
N GLY A 78 -7.07 -2.76 4.41
CA GLY A 78 -7.94 -3.89 4.78
C GLY A 78 -7.95 -5.05 3.78
N LEU A 79 -7.17 -5.00 2.71
CA LEU A 79 -7.05 -6.08 1.73
C LEU A 79 -6.51 -7.36 2.35
N GLN A 80 -7.15 -8.48 2.06
CA GLN A 80 -6.93 -9.74 2.76
C GLN A 80 -5.95 -10.65 2.03
N PHE A 81 -5.09 -11.34 2.77
CA PHE A 81 -4.15 -12.32 2.21
C PHE A 81 -4.85 -13.44 1.43
N ALA A 82 -5.98 -13.93 1.94
CA ALA A 82 -6.72 -15.02 1.31
C ALA A 82 -7.14 -14.70 -0.14
N ASP A 83 -7.41 -13.42 -0.44
CA ASP A 83 -7.74 -12.94 -1.78
C ASP A 83 -6.52 -12.82 -2.71
N ASN A 84 -5.30 -13.01 -2.19
CA ASN A 84 -4.04 -12.86 -2.94
C ASN A 84 -3.11 -14.09 -2.84
N SER A 85 -3.57 -15.19 -2.23
CA SER A 85 -2.76 -16.39 -1.98
C SER A 85 -2.12 -17.02 -3.24
N ALA A 86 -2.71 -16.80 -4.42
CA ALA A 86 -2.18 -17.26 -5.70
C ALA A 86 -0.97 -16.45 -6.21
N ASN A 87 -0.70 -15.27 -5.64
CA ASN A 87 0.31 -14.32 -6.12
C ASN A 87 1.51 -14.17 -5.17
N VAL A 88 1.65 -15.08 -4.20
CA VAL A 88 2.72 -15.03 -3.20
C VAL A 88 4.09 -15.10 -3.86
N GLN A 89 4.94 -14.15 -3.52
CA GLN A 89 6.33 -14.15 -3.92
C GLN A 89 7.17 -15.04 -2.99
N THR A 90 8.14 -15.77 -3.52
CA THR A 90 9.15 -16.45 -2.70
C THR A 90 10.49 -15.77 -2.95
N TRP A 91 11.02 -15.10 -1.93
CA TRP A 91 12.28 -14.36 -2.01
C TRP A 91 13.37 -15.01 -1.17
N LYS A 92 14.61 -14.60 -1.39
CA LYS A 92 15.76 -14.92 -0.53
C LYS A 92 16.33 -13.63 0.03
N ALA A 93 16.93 -13.69 1.22
CA ALA A 93 17.72 -12.56 1.73
C ALA A 93 18.80 -12.16 0.71
N GLY A 94 19.01 -10.85 0.54
CA GLY A 94 19.91 -10.26 -0.46
C GLY A 94 19.36 -10.25 -1.89
N GLN A 95 18.21 -10.88 -2.17
CA GLN A 95 17.61 -10.83 -3.50
C GLN A 95 17.20 -9.40 -3.85
N VAL A 96 17.55 -8.99 -5.07
CA VAL A 96 17.07 -7.74 -5.67
C VAL A 96 15.72 -7.98 -6.33
N VAL A 97 14.71 -7.21 -5.93
CA VAL A 97 13.34 -7.33 -6.46
C VAL A 97 12.94 -6.00 -7.12
N PRO A 98 12.57 -6.01 -8.41
CA PRO A 98 12.05 -4.83 -9.07
C PRO A 98 10.61 -4.55 -8.65
N ILE A 99 10.33 -3.31 -8.25
CA ILE A 99 9.01 -2.80 -7.90
C ILE A 99 8.57 -1.79 -8.94
N LYS A 100 7.31 -1.87 -9.37
CA LYS A 100 6.65 -0.89 -10.24
C LYS A 100 5.39 -0.37 -9.57
N VAL A 101 5.28 0.95 -9.51
CA VAL A 101 4.12 1.69 -9.02
C VAL A 101 3.52 2.46 -10.21
N SER A 102 2.21 2.33 -10.40
CA SER A 102 1.47 3.20 -11.31
C SER A 102 0.85 4.32 -10.49
N MET A 103 0.98 5.55 -10.98
CA MET A 103 0.46 6.75 -10.32
C MET A 103 -0.49 7.47 -11.27
N ARG A 104 -1.79 7.22 -11.14
CA ARG A 104 -2.80 7.75 -12.06
C ARG A 104 -2.98 9.26 -11.87
N ILE A 105 -3.01 9.70 -10.61
CA ILE A 105 -3.15 11.12 -10.25
C ILE A 105 -2.08 11.44 -9.21
N PRO A 106 -0.99 12.13 -9.59
CA PRO A 106 0.06 12.53 -8.65
C PRO A 106 -0.38 13.63 -7.70
N HIS A 107 0.08 13.54 -6.46
CA HIS A 107 0.07 14.60 -5.47
C HIS A 107 1.39 14.62 -4.71
N LEU A 108 1.96 15.81 -4.52
CA LEU A 108 3.22 15.95 -3.80
C LEU A 108 3.04 15.50 -2.34
N GLY A 109 3.83 14.51 -1.91
CA GLY A 109 3.71 13.94 -0.58
C GLY A 109 5.00 13.32 -0.06
N SER A 110 4.84 12.43 0.91
CA SER A 110 5.91 11.57 1.45
C SER A 110 5.56 10.11 1.20
N ALA A 111 6.57 9.25 1.07
CA ALA A 111 6.34 7.83 0.85
C ALA A 111 7.46 6.99 1.43
N ASN A 112 7.16 5.72 1.71
CA ASN A 112 8.16 4.73 2.02
C ASN A 112 7.80 3.37 1.41
N VAL A 113 8.79 2.50 1.36
CA VAL A 113 8.60 1.07 1.13
C VAL A 113 9.18 0.34 2.32
N SER A 114 8.39 -0.50 2.95
CA SER A 114 8.74 -1.19 4.19
C SER A 114 8.27 -2.64 4.16
N ILE A 115 8.81 -3.44 5.08
CA ILE A 115 8.24 -4.75 5.40
C ILE A 115 7.41 -4.58 6.65
N VAL A 116 6.16 -5.05 6.61
CA VAL A 116 5.20 -4.94 7.71
C VAL A 116 4.82 -6.32 8.18
N ASP A 117 4.95 -6.57 9.49
CA ASP A 117 4.34 -7.73 10.17
C ASP A 117 2.82 -7.51 10.20
N THR A 118 2.08 -8.40 9.56
CA THR A 118 0.63 -8.20 9.36
C THR A 118 -0.18 -8.47 10.62
N LYS A 119 0.35 -9.22 11.59
CA LYS A 119 -0.34 -9.54 12.85
C LYS A 119 -0.16 -8.40 13.84
N ALA A 120 1.05 -7.87 13.94
CA ALA A 120 1.37 -6.74 14.81
C ALA A 120 0.99 -5.38 14.20
N ASN A 121 0.82 -5.31 12.88
CA ASN A 121 0.70 -4.08 12.11
C ASN A 121 1.88 -3.12 12.39
N THR A 122 3.10 -3.65 12.29
CA THR A 122 4.32 -2.88 12.57
C THR A 122 5.35 -3.07 11.48
N VAL A 123 6.09 -1.99 11.18
CA VAL A 123 7.27 -2.08 10.31
C VAL A 123 8.35 -2.90 11.02
N VAL A 124 8.91 -3.86 10.31
CA VAL A 124 10.02 -4.70 10.78
C VAL A 124 11.26 -4.46 9.92
N GLY A 125 12.40 -4.26 10.58
CA GLY A 125 13.65 -3.89 9.91
C GLY A 125 13.69 -2.41 9.47
N ALA A 126 14.64 -2.09 8.59
CA ALA A 126 14.79 -0.74 8.04
C ALA A 126 13.83 -0.50 6.87
N LEU A 127 13.51 0.77 6.61
CA LEU A 127 12.81 1.16 5.38
C LEU A 127 13.66 0.78 4.16
N LEU A 128 13.03 0.13 3.18
CA LEU A 128 13.66 -0.29 1.93
C LEU A 128 13.81 0.89 0.95
N LYS A 129 12.88 1.84 1.05
CA LYS A 129 12.91 3.17 0.42
C LYS A 129 12.26 4.18 1.35
N ASP A 130 12.77 5.39 1.34
CA ASP A 130 12.23 6.49 2.13
C ASP A 130 12.31 7.80 1.35
N TRP A 131 11.17 8.46 1.23
CA TRP A 131 10.99 9.79 0.65
C TRP A 131 10.23 10.63 1.68
N PRO A 132 10.93 11.30 2.62
CA PRO A 132 10.28 12.06 3.68
C PRO A 132 9.47 13.26 3.13
N SER A 133 9.80 13.71 1.92
CA SER A 133 9.04 14.69 1.13
C SER A 133 9.41 14.57 -0.35
N GLY A 134 8.69 15.30 -1.22
CA GLY A 134 9.03 15.37 -2.64
C GLY A 134 8.62 14.16 -3.48
N TYR A 135 7.79 13.27 -2.94
CA TYR A 135 7.30 12.09 -3.63
C TYR A 135 6.08 12.41 -4.50
N SER A 136 6.01 11.84 -5.70
CA SER A 136 4.91 11.98 -6.66
C SER A 136 4.62 13.44 -7.09
N PRO A 137 5.63 14.21 -7.56
CA PRO A 137 5.40 15.57 -8.03
C PRO A 137 4.66 15.62 -9.38
N GLY A 138 4.13 16.80 -9.71
CA GLY A 138 3.54 17.10 -11.01
C GLY A 138 2.03 16.90 -11.06
N THR A 139 1.49 16.88 -12.28
CA THR A 139 0.03 16.81 -12.54
C THR A 139 -0.37 15.60 -13.38
N LYS A 140 0.61 14.89 -13.96
CA LYS A 140 0.43 13.63 -14.70
C LYS A 140 1.58 12.68 -14.41
N GLU A 141 1.35 11.40 -14.63
CA GLU A 141 2.31 10.34 -14.30
C GLU A 141 3.71 10.53 -14.90
N SER A 142 3.80 11.12 -16.10
CA SER A 142 5.08 11.39 -16.78
C SER A 142 5.93 12.47 -16.10
N ASP A 143 5.34 13.30 -15.23
CA ASP A 143 6.06 14.34 -14.49
C ASP A 143 6.81 13.76 -13.29
N ILE A 144 6.42 12.56 -12.85
CA ILE A 144 6.98 11.87 -11.69
C ILE A 144 8.31 11.23 -12.10
N PRO A 145 9.40 11.49 -11.37
CA PRO A 145 10.68 10.86 -11.61
C PRO A 145 10.56 9.34 -11.66
N ILE A 146 11.23 8.72 -12.64
CA ILE A 146 11.04 7.30 -12.93
C ILE A 146 11.42 6.42 -11.73
N GLU A 147 12.43 6.82 -10.96
CA GLU A 147 12.92 6.13 -9.76
C GLU A 147 11.93 6.15 -8.58
N GLN A 148 10.92 7.03 -8.60
CA GLN A 148 9.83 7.01 -7.63
C GLN A 148 8.73 6.01 -8.01
N ARG A 149 8.71 5.55 -9.27
CA ARG A 149 7.71 4.62 -9.82
C ARG A 149 8.28 3.28 -10.26
N GLN A 150 9.58 3.19 -10.49
CA GLN A 150 10.29 1.98 -10.88
C GLN A 150 11.62 1.96 -10.15
N PHE A 151 11.73 1.06 -9.18
CA PHE A 151 12.92 0.96 -8.34
C PHE A 151 13.15 -0.48 -7.89
N ASN A 152 14.38 -0.76 -7.51
CA ASN A 152 14.73 -2.04 -6.90
C ASN A 152 14.75 -1.91 -5.38
N ILE A 153 14.26 -2.95 -4.71
CA ILE A 153 14.54 -3.19 -3.28
C ILE A 153 15.49 -4.37 -3.14
N THR A 154 16.20 -4.42 -2.01
CA THR A 154 16.98 -5.59 -1.60
C THR A 154 16.27 -6.22 -0.42
N VAL A 155 15.95 -7.51 -0.51
CA VAL A 155 15.28 -8.24 0.57
C VAL A 155 16.24 -8.34 1.76
N PRO A 156 15.86 -7.85 2.95
CA PRO A 156 16.77 -7.84 4.10
C PRO A 156 16.98 -9.24 4.65
N SER A 157 18.17 -9.47 5.20
CA SER A 157 18.46 -10.62 6.06
C SER A 157 17.91 -10.40 7.48
N GLY A 158 17.75 -11.47 8.24
CA GLY A 158 17.31 -11.44 9.64
C GLY A 158 15.79 -11.45 9.82
N LEU A 159 15.02 -11.46 8.73
CA LEU A 159 13.57 -11.58 8.74
C LEU A 159 13.09 -12.97 8.27
N GLU A 160 13.99 -13.92 8.04
CA GLU A 160 13.66 -15.27 7.53
C GLU A 160 12.70 -16.00 8.46
N THR A 161 12.81 -15.80 9.77
CA THR A 161 11.90 -16.38 10.76
C THR A 161 10.60 -15.60 10.87
N THR A 162 10.67 -14.25 10.93
CA THR A 162 9.49 -13.38 11.08
C THR A 162 8.57 -13.47 9.85
N CYS A 163 9.16 -13.53 8.66
CA CYS A 163 8.45 -13.56 7.37
C CYS A 163 8.59 -14.94 6.69
N ALA A 164 8.59 -16.01 7.48
CA ALA A 164 8.80 -17.39 7.01
C ALA A 164 7.61 -17.91 6.19
N ASN A 165 6.39 -17.53 6.56
CA ASN A 165 5.17 -18.00 5.89
C ASN A 165 4.49 -16.86 5.12
N ALA A 166 3.78 -17.26 4.06
CA ALA A 166 2.96 -16.34 3.30
C ALA A 166 1.89 -15.71 4.21
N GLY A 167 1.78 -14.39 4.16
CA GLY A 167 0.84 -13.64 4.98
C GLY A 167 1.38 -13.22 6.35
N ASP A 168 2.51 -13.75 6.83
CA ASP A 168 3.14 -13.25 8.07
C ASP A 168 3.62 -11.80 7.87
N CYS A 169 4.20 -11.51 6.71
CA CYS A 169 4.65 -10.18 6.32
C CYS A 169 4.14 -9.77 4.93
N VAL A 170 4.15 -8.47 4.68
CA VAL A 170 3.95 -7.87 3.36
C VAL A 170 5.03 -6.85 3.07
N LEU A 171 5.40 -6.71 1.80
CA LEU A 171 6.05 -5.48 1.34
C LEU A 171 4.96 -4.45 1.14
N GLN A 172 5.02 -3.36 1.91
CA GLN A 172 4.07 -2.27 1.83
C GLN A 172 4.73 -1.07 1.16
N TRP A 173 4.13 -0.60 0.06
CA TRP A 173 4.32 0.78 -0.38
C TRP A 173 3.27 1.64 0.30
N TRP A 174 3.73 2.68 1.00
CA TRP A 174 2.91 3.66 1.69
C TRP A 174 3.20 5.03 1.10
N TRP A 175 2.15 5.78 0.77
CA TRP A 175 2.25 7.15 0.28
C TRP A 175 1.21 8.01 0.99
N LEU A 176 1.66 9.14 1.53
CA LEU A 176 0.85 10.11 2.20
C LEU A 176 0.87 11.42 1.42
N TYR A 177 -0.31 11.81 0.97
CA TYR A 177 -0.59 13.20 0.66
C TYR A 177 -1.17 13.86 1.90
N ASN A 178 -0.46 14.86 2.42
CA ASN A 178 -0.89 15.62 3.60
C ASN A 178 -0.81 17.10 3.29
N ASN A 179 -1.97 17.71 3.04
CA ASN A 179 -2.11 19.15 2.94
C ASN A 179 -3.03 19.65 4.07
N PRO A 180 -3.11 20.97 4.33
CA PRO A 180 -3.90 21.52 5.43
C PRO A 180 -5.41 21.22 5.43
N VAL A 181 -5.96 20.68 4.33
CA VAL A 181 -7.41 20.49 4.10
C VAL A 181 -7.76 19.02 3.85
N ILE A 182 -6.85 18.25 3.26
CA ILE A 182 -7.04 16.90 2.74
C ILE A 182 -5.84 16.05 3.17
N VAL A 183 -6.15 14.91 3.77
CA VAL A 183 -5.21 13.84 4.07
C VAL A 183 -5.64 12.60 3.32
N GLU A 184 -4.73 12.03 2.55
CA GLU A 184 -4.95 10.81 1.78
C GLU A 184 -3.76 9.86 1.97
N THR A 185 -4.05 8.70 2.53
CA THR A 185 -3.09 7.62 2.75
C THR A 185 -3.35 6.51 1.74
N PHE A 186 -2.32 6.16 0.98
CA PHE A 186 -2.34 5.09 0.00
C PHE A 186 -1.45 3.95 0.47
N GLU A 187 -1.95 2.73 0.36
CA GLU A 187 -1.18 1.53 0.66
C GLU A 187 -1.37 0.50 -0.43
N SER A 188 -0.29 -0.20 -0.77
CA SER A 188 -0.30 -1.36 -1.64
C SER A 188 0.65 -2.41 -1.09
N CYS A 189 0.15 -3.64 -0.95
CA CYS A 189 0.85 -4.72 -0.26
C CYS A 189 1.12 -5.89 -1.19
N VAL A 190 2.37 -6.33 -1.25
CA VAL A 190 2.80 -7.56 -1.94
C VAL A 190 3.04 -8.64 -0.89
N ASP A 191 2.34 -9.76 -1.03
CA ASP A 191 2.53 -10.93 -0.18
C ASP A 191 3.78 -11.69 -0.60
N PHE A 192 4.63 -12.02 0.37
CA PHE A 192 5.84 -12.79 0.14
C PHE A 192 6.15 -13.72 1.31
N LYS A 193 7.12 -14.60 1.10
CA LYS A 193 7.86 -15.30 2.15
C LYS A 193 9.35 -15.25 1.86
N ILE A 194 10.17 -15.26 2.91
CA ILE A 194 11.63 -15.38 2.76
C ILE A 194 12.01 -16.85 2.93
N ALA A 195 12.53 -17.45 1.87
CA ALA A 195 13.06 -18.80 1.93
C ALA A 195 14.24 -18.84 2.92
N PRO A 196 14.39 -19.93 3.69
CA PRO A 196 15.54 -20.12 4.54
C PRO A 196 16.83 -19.96 3.75
N ALA A 197 17.88 -19.43 4.39
CA ALA A 197 19.20 -19.49 3.82
C ALA A 197 19.50 -20.95 3.45
N ALA A 198 19.88 -21.19 2.19
CA ALA A 198 20.39 -22.50 1.83
C ALA A 198 21.62 -22.74 2.71
N TYR A 199 21.58 -23.76 3.56
CA TYR A 199 22.79 -24.27 4.21
C TYR A 199 23.69 -24.78 3.08
N GLY A 200 24.54 -23.91 2.55
CA GLY A 200 25.67 -24.34 1.75
C GLY A 200 26.49 -25.29 2.61
N GLU A 201 26.76 -26.46 2.05
CA GLU A 201 27.63 -27.49 2.59
C GLU A 201 28.77 -26.84 3.38
N ARG A 202 28.74 -26.97 4.71
CA ARG A 202 29.97 -26.86 5.47
C ARG A 202 30.80 -28.03 5.00
N SER A 203 31.67 -27.80 4.01
CA SER A 203 32.76 -28.71 3.68
C SER A 203 33.59 -28.86 4.95
N PHE A 204 33.29 -29.91 5.70
CA PHE A 204 34.17 -30.46 6.71
C PHE A 204 35.38 -30.99 5.93
N ASN A 205 36.39 -30.15 5.78
CA ASN A 205 37.73 -30.65 5.47
C ASN A 205 38.22 -31.34 6.75
N ALA A 206 38.12 -32.67 6.73
CA ALA A 206 38.82 -33.56 7.65
C ALA A 206 40.33 -33.58 7.34
#